data_AF-A0A1H4F794-F1
#
_entry.id   AF-A0A1H4F794-F1
#
_cell.length_a   1.000
_cell.length_b   1.000
_cell.length_c   1.000
_cell.angle_alpha   90.00
_cell.angle_beta   90.00
_cell.angle_gamma   90.00
#
_symmetry.space_group_name_H-M   'P 1'
#
loop_
_entity.id
_entity.type
_entity.pdbx_description
1 polymer ?
#
loop_
_entity_poly.entity_id
_entity_poly.type
_entity_poly.pdbx_seq_one_letter_code
_entity_poly.pdbx_strand_id
1 'polypeptide(L)'
;MKKNLSFCYLMLLFGVLSCSTTDVTPGPAPVLPAVVNFTSDRTHNLNVIYFIPSDLDTIKGYKRRLSEILLYDQNWYKTEMQRIGFGEKTFGLFTNAATKRVKIITIRAKLPKSSYPYNGGVEAVQKEVDSYFADHQADQTSDHNLIIIPTYVDGASSEPSGGPFFGYGRSCFALDYADFDLKYIGQTTTLGKRFIKWFGGLTHELGHGLNLSHNQAKVSEVGTLGTVLMGAGNYTFGQSPTFLSLADCAKLNTNEVFNVDTKKYYGTVNASIKTIQAKYDTAKGAIIVSGTFSTDTPVTDVVYFNDPNVNNEGVGVNRDYNAVAWSAKPNGVNSFYIEEEISDLEHKEDNIPYELKVALVHDNGTISETIYYYTFLNGLPVFNFNTRIELNKQDWTIASFSSQETSGEPTPNGPVANVIDGKLDTYWHSNWSVGVKAIFPHEFVINMGSVKTVNGLSVSQRVNLQRAIKTFDLWVSIDGINFTKINYFNLENRYGLQYFDFVVPVSLKYFKFIANSSWDGEQFASLAEIGMY
;
A
#
# COMPACT_ATOMS: atom_id res chain seq x y z
N MET A 1 67.95 10.33 -57.79
CA MET A 1 69.19 9.99 -58.55
C MET A 1 70.16 9.30 -57.57
N LYS A 2 70.92 8.32 -58.07
CA LYS A 2 71.68 7.24 -57.39
C LYS A 2 72.54 7.54 -56.13
N LYS A 3 72.46 6.59 -55.17
CA LYS A 3 73.46 5.93 -54.29
C LYS A 3 74.85 6.57 -54.00
N ASN A 4 75.26 6.52 -52.71
CA ASN A 4 76.44 5.79 -52.14
C ASN A 4 76.65 6.23 -50.66
N LEU A 5 76.44 5.38 -49.63
CA LEU A 5 77.37 4.42 -48.99
C LEU A 5 78.67 5.04 -48.42
N SER A 6 78.80 5.10 -47.09
CA SER A 6 80.03 4.68 -46.38
C SER A 6 79.78 4.43 -44.90
N PHE A 7 80.43 3.38 -44.39
CA PHE A 7 80.25 2.68 -43.13
C PHE A 7 81.48 2.99 -42.27
N CYS A 8 81.32 3.26 -40.96
CA CYS A 8 82.46 3.32 -40.04
C CYS A 8 82.14 2.50 -38.79
N TYR A 9 82.94 1.44 -38.62
CA TYR A 9 82.99 0.53 -37.47
C TYR A 9 83.66 1.23 -36.27
N LEU A 10 83.15 1.00 -35.05
CA LEU A 10 83.99 1.07 -33.85
C LEU A 10 83.66 -0.10 -32.93
N MET A 11 84.62 -1.04 -32.84
CA MET A 11 84.67 -2.16 -31.90
C MET A 11 84.81 -1.63 -30.47
N LEU A 12 84.02 -2.18 -29.54
CA LEU A 12 84.21 -2.02 -28.10
C LEU A 12 84.72 -3.35 -27.51
N LEU A 13 85.93 -3.30 -26.95
CA LEU A 13 86.59 -4.38 -26.22
C LEU A 13 85.90 -4.60 -24.86
N PHE A 14 85.70 -5.88 -24.52
CA PHE A 14 85.34 -6.35 -23.19
C PHE A 14 86.50 -6.15 -22.20
N GLY A 15 86.23 -5.44 -21.11
CA GLY A 15 87.04 -5.44 -19.89
C GLY A 15 86.17 -5.89 -18.71
N VAL A 16 86.40 -7.11 -18.25
CA VAL A 16 85.73 -7.71 -17.09
C VAL A 16 86.46 -7.25 -15.83
N LEU A 17 85.79 -6.48 -14.97
CA LEU A 17 86.19 -6.30 -13.57
C LEU A 17 84.95 -6.33 -12.68
N SER A 18 84.97 -7.32 -11.79
CA SER A 18 83.98 -7.68 -10.78
C SER A 18 83.91 -6.64 -9.65
N CYS A 19 82.69 -6.25 -9.24
CA CYS A 19 82.45 -5.67 -7.92
C CYS A 19 81.02 -5.98 -7.43
N SER A 20 80.97 -6.76 -6.34
CA SER A 20 79.88 -7.05 -5.40
C SER A 20 78.42 -6.77 -5.79
N THR A 21 77.63 -7.85 -5.90
CA THR A 21 76.17 -7.82 -5.81
C THR A 21 75.73 -7.37 -4.42
N THR A 22 75.21 -6.16 -4.30
CA THR A 22 74.26 -5.84 -3.25
C THR A 22 72.90 -6.39 -3.67
N ASP A 23 72.39 -7.38 -2.95
CA ASP A 23 71.01 -7.85 -3.05
C ASP A 23 70.06 -6.68 -2.75
N VAL A 24 69.50 -6.09 -3.80
CA VAL A 24 68.31 -5.24 -3.68
C VAL A 24 67.13 -6.20 -3.72
N THR A 25 66.57 -6.49 -2.56
CA THR A 25 65.25 -7.13 -2.45
C THR A 25 64.24 -6.29 -3.25
N PRO A 26 63.51 -6.88 -4.21
CA PRO A 26 62.40 -6.18 -4.84
C PRO A 26 61.41 -5.78 -3.75
N GLY A 27 61.13 -4.48 -3.61
CA GLY A 27 60.02 -4.03 -2.80
C GLY A 27 58.73 -4.73 -3.23
N PRO A 28 57.77 -4.99 -2.31
CA PRO A 28 56.54 -5.67 -2.67
C PRO A 28 55.87 -4.94 -3.84
N ALA A 29 55.52 -5.71 -4.87
CA ALA A 29 54.75 -5.18 -6.00
C ALA A 29 53.54 -4.42 -5.45
N PRO A 30 53.16 -3.26 -6.05
CA PRO A 30 51.95 -2.58 -5.65
C PRO A 30 50.80 -3.58 -5.74
N VAL A 31 50.17 -3.85 -4.60
CA VAL A 31 48.96 -4.65 -4.54
C VAL A 31 47.94 -3.94 -5.41
N LEU A 32 47.63 -4.52 -6.57
CA LEU A 32 46.48 -4.07 -7.38
C LEU A 32 45.29 -3.95 -6.43
N PRO A 33 44.54 -2.83 -6.41
CA PRO A 33 43.39 -2.70 -5.54
C PRO A 33 42.50 -3.92 -5.78
N ALA A 34 42.23 -4.67 -4.70
CA ALA A 34 41.37 -5.85 -4.78
C ALA A 34 40.09 -5.43 -5.50
N VAL A 35 39.76 -6.11 -6.59
CA VAL A 35 38.47 -5.91 -7.26
C VAL A 35 37.41 -6.13 -6.18
N VAL A 36 36.68 -5.08 -5.84
CA VAL A 36 35.68 -5.13 -4.75
C VAL A 36 34.47 -5.86 -5.31
N ASN A 37 34.54 -7.19 -5.34
CA ASN A 37 33.45 -8.03 -5.82
C ASN A 37 32.34 -8.02 -4.76
N PHE A 38 31.31 -7.21 -4.99
CA PHE A 38 30.03 -7.35 -4.33
C PHE A 38 29.17 -8.33 -5.12
N THR A 39 28.51 -9.26 -4.43
CA THR A 39 27.67 -10.30 -5.02
C THR A 39 26.34 -10.38 -4.27
N SER A 40 25.32 -10.89 -4.93
CA SER A 40 24.03 -11.22 -4.33
C SER A 40 23.60 -12.62 -4.74
N ASP A 41 22.76 -13.25 -3.92
CA ASP A 41 22.09 -14.52 -4.18
C ASP A 41 20.85 -14.37 -5.07
N ARG A 42 20.47 -13.13 -5.41
CA ARG A 42 19.27 -12.82 -6.18
C ARG A 42 19.44 -11.64 -7.12
N THR A 43 18.52 -11.54 -8.07
CA THR A 43 18.49 -10.49 -9.08
C THR A 43 18.06 -9.15 -8.47
N HIS A 44 16.99 -9.16 -7.67
CA HIS A 44 16.42 -7.95 -7.11
C HIS A 44 16.93 -7.64 -5.71
N ASN A 45 17.60 -6.50 -5.55
CA ASN A 45 18.20 -6.11 -4.27
C ASN A 45 17.78 -4.71 -3.88
N LEU A 46 17.68 -4.45 -2.57
CA LEU A 46 17.48 -3.11 -2.05
C LEU A 46 18.64 -2.22 -2.49
N ASN A 47 18.34 -1.13 -3.19
CA ASN A 47 19.35 -0.17 -3.60
C ASN A 47 19.69 0.71 -2.38
N VAL A 48 20.88 0.53 -1.81
CA VAL A 48 21.34 1.29 -0.64
C VAL A 48 22.15 2.50 -1.11
N ILE A 49 21.60 3.69 -0.90
CA ILE A 49 22.12 4.95 -1.41
C ILE A 49 22.55 5.83 -0.24
N TYR A 50 23.78 6.33 -0.30
CA TYR A 50 24.28 7.38 0.58
C TYR A 50 24.32 8.69 -0.19
N PHE A 51 23.33 9.54 0.05
CA PHE A 51 23.07 10.77 -0.69
C PHE A 51 23.65 11.97 0.06
N ILE A 52 24.58 12.69 -0.57
CA ILE A 52 25.40 13.71 0.08
C ILE A 52 25.10 15.07 -0.57
N PRO A 53 24.36 15.97 0.10
CA PRO A 53 24.22 17.36 -0.35
C PRO A 53 25.57 18.02 -0.67
N SER A 54 25.60 18.96 -1.62
CA SER A 54 26.84 19.52 -2.17
C SER A 54 27.72 20.21 -1.13
N ASP A 55 27.12 20.70 -0.06
CA ASP A 55 27.75 21.41 1.07
C ASP A 55 27.95 20.53 2.32
N LEU A 56 27.74 19.21 2.18
CA LEU A 56 28.06 18.21 3.21
C LEU A 56 29.17 17.28 2.73
N ASP A 57 29.72 16.52 3.69
CA ASP A 57 30.63 15.43 3.41
C ASP A 57 30.16 14.13 4.08
N THR A 58 30.82 13.03 3.73
CA THR A 58 30.53 11.74 4.33
C THR A 58 30.84 11.72 5.82
N ILE A 59 30.02 11.00 6.59
CA ILE A 59 30.35 10.71 7.98
C ILE A 59 31.40 9.61 8.03
N LYS A 60 32.48 9.83 8.80
CA LYS A 60 33.60 8.90 8.92
C LYS A 60 33.13 7.47 9.21
N GLY A 61 33.60 6.53 8.38
CA GLY A 61 33.31 5.11 8.55
C GLY A 61 31.90 4.67 8.19
N TYR A 62 31.08 5.49 7.51
CA TYR A 62 29.69 5.16 7.15
C TYR A 62 29.58 3.80 6.45
N LYS A 63 30.50 3.44 5.55
CA LYS A 63 30.48 2.15 4.87
C LYS A 63 30.50 0.96 5.82
N ARG A 64 31.29 1.02 6.90
CA ARG A 64 31.29 -0.03 7.94
C ARG A 64 30.00 0.04 8.74
N ARG A 65 29.72 1.20 9.34
CA ARG A 65 28.63 1.38 10.31
C ARG A 65 27.29 0.99 9.71
N LEU A 66 26.97 1.52 8.52
CA LEU A 66 25.73 1.20 7.82
C LEU A 66 25.69 -0.25 7.33
N SER A 67 26.81 -0.84 6.90
CA SER A 67 26.81 -2.27 6.54
C SER A 67 26.45 -3.16 7.73
N GLU A 68 27.01 -2.89 8.91
CA GLU A 68 26.74 -3.68 10.12
C GLU A 68 25.28 -3.52 10.56
N ILE A 69 24.75 -2.31 10.51
CA ILE A 69 23.34 -1.99 10.79
C ILE A 69 22.41 -2.73 9.81
N LEU A 70 22.66 -2.64 8.51
CA LEU A 70 21.79 -3.24 7.48
C LEU A 70 21.85 -4.76 7.47
N LEU A 71 23.01 -5.37 7.75
CA LEU A 71 23.13 -6.82 7.89
C LEU A 71 22.44 -7.33 9.17
N TYR A 72 22.47 -6.55 10.25
CA TYR A 72 21.68 -6.85 11.45
C TYR A 72 20.18 -6.82 11.13
N ASP A 73 19.73 -5.75 10.48
CA ASP A 73 18.32 -5.55 10.12
C ASP A 73 17.83 -6.65 9.16
N GLN A 74 18.60 -6.94 8.10
CA GLN A 74 18.32 -8.03 7.17
C GLN A 74 18.16 -9.37 7.88
N ASN A 75 19.01 -9.67 8.87
CA ASN A 75 18.88 -10.88 9.66
C ASN A 75 17.63 -10.86 10.57
N TRP A 76 17.25 -9.72 11.12
CA TRP A 76 16.03 -9.62 11.93
C TRP A 76 14.76 -9.85 11.09
N TYR A 77 14.64 -9.22 9.92
CA TYR A 77 13.55 -9.51 8.97
C TYR A 77 13.51 -11.00 8.60
N LYS A 78 14.68 -11.62 8.37
CA LYS A 78 14.81 -13.06 8.12
C LYS A 78 14.21 -13.90 9.24
N THR A 79 14.55 -13.58 10.50
CA THR A 79 14.08 -14.32 11.66
C THR A 79 12.57 -14.16 11.86
N GLU A 80 12.00 -13.00 11.56
CA GLU A 80 10.56 -12.77 11.68
C GLU A 80 9.76 -13.48 10.58
N MET A 81 10.25 -13.46 9.33
CA MET A 81 9.68 -14.25 8.25
C MET A 81 9.70 -15.75 8.58
N GLN A 82 10.80 -16.25 9.16
CA GLN A 82 10.92 -17.63 9.58
C GLN A 82 9.99 -17.97 10.76
N ARG A 83 9.92 -17.12 11.78
CA ARG A 83 9.06 -17.29 12.96
C ARG A 83 7.59 -17.47 12.58
N ILE A 84 7.13 -16.72 11.58
CA ILE A 84 5.73 -16.73 11.11
C ILE A 84 5.45 -17.88 10.13
N GLY A 85 6.49 -18.47 9.53
CA GLY A 85 6.34 -19.64 8.65
C GLY A 85 6.44 -19.35 7.15
N PHE A 86 6.92 -18.16 6.75
CA PHE A 86 7.24 -17.84 5.35
C PHE A 86 8.65 -18.30 4.94
N GLY A 87 9.36 -18.97 5.85
CA GLY A 87 10.72 -19.43 5.65
C GLY A 87 11.75 -18.33 5.82
N GLU A 88 12.99 -18.63 5.46
CA GLU A 88 14.17 -17.80 5.67
C GLU A 88 14.31 -16.64 4.65
N LYS A 89 13.18 -16.00 4.29
CA LYS A 89 13.13 -14.88 3.34
C LYS A 89 13.50 -13.57 4.03
N THR A 90 14.19 -12.69 3.31
CA THR A 90 14.59 -11.35 3.75
C THR A 90 14.86 -10.47 2.53
N PHE A 91 15.01 -9.16 2.67
CA PHE A 91 15.36 -8.30 1.53
C PHE A 91 16.79 -8.57 1.02
N GLY A 92 16.99 -8.46 -0.29
CA GLY A 92 18.29 -8.66 -0.95
C GLY A 92 19.26 -7.51 -0.72
N LEU A 93 20.54 -7.84 -0.57
CA LEU A 93 21.65 -6.89 -0.53
C LEU A 93 22.83 -7.42 -1.33
N PHE A 94 23.48 -6.56 -2.10
CA PHE A 94 24.81 -6.84 -2.60
C PHE A 94 25.83 -6.76 -1.45
N THR A 95 26.54 -7.85 -1.21
CA THR A 95 27.51 -7.94 -0.12
C THR A 95 28.88 -8.39 -0.61
N ASN A 96 29.92 -7.99 0.12
CA ASN A 96 31.27 -8.47 -0.07
C ASN A 96 31.62 -9.43 1.08
N ALA A 97 31.74 -10.72 0.78
CA ALA A 97 31.93 -11.76 1.79
C ALA A 97 33.22 -11.58 2.60
N ALA A 98 34.30 -11.10 1.97
CA ALA A 98 35.60 -10.93 2.62
C ALA A 98 35.59 -9.77 3.64
N THR A 99 34.95 -8.65 3.28
CA THR A 99 34.94 -7.45 4.13
C THR A 99 33.70 -7.32 5.00
N LYS A 100 32.68 -8.18 4.78
CA LYS A 100 31.35 -8.08 5.40
C LYS A 100 30.77 -6.68 5.23
N ARG A 101 30.76 -6.20 3.98
CA ARG A 101 30.24 -4.87 3.62
C ARG A 101 29.10 -4.99 2.62
N VAL A 102 28.15 -4.08 2.74
CA VAL A 102 27.07 -3.87 1.78
C VAL A 102 27.55 -2.92 0.69
N LYS A 103 27.12 -3.15 -0.56
CA LYS A 103 27.35 -2.19 -1.66
C LYS A 103 26.52 -0.95 -1.37
N ILE A 104 27.19 0.15 -1.06
CA ILE A 104 26.55 1.45 -0.82
C ILE A 104 26.87 2.37 -2.00
N ILE A 105 25.84 2.75 -2.73
CA ILE A 105 25.91 3.68 -3.85
C ILE A 105 26.10 5.08 -3.28
N THR A 106 27.19 5.75 -3.62
CA THR A 106 27.50 7.08 -3.08
C THR A 106 27.18 8.14 -4.11
N ILE A 107 26.18 8.97 -3.84
CA ILE A 107 25.75 10.04 -4.76
C ILE A 107 26.09 11.38 -4.10
N ARG A 108 26.95 12.16 -4.75
CA ARG A 108 27.19 13.56 -4.36
C ARG A 108 26.22 14.43 -5.15
N ALA A 109 25.31 15.06 -4.43
CA ALA A 109 24.24 15.85 -4.99
C ALA A 109 24.75 17.20 -5.53
N LYS A 110 23.97 17.79 -6.44
CA LYS A 110 24.30 19.04 -7.12
C LYS A 110 23.92 20.28 -6.30
N LEU A 111 22.92 20.18 -5.42
CA LEU A 111 22.40 21.29 -4.62
C LEU A 111 22.82 21.16 -3.15
N PRO A 112 22.78 22.25 -2.37
CA PRO A 112 23.10 22.22 -0.94
C PRO A 112 21.98 21.59 -0.10
N LYS A 113 22.26 21.29 1.17
CA LYS A 113 21.32 20.65 2.11
C LYS A 113 20.00 21.42 2.29
N SER A 114 20.00 22.73 2.07
CA SER A 114 18.79 23.56 2.09
C SER A 114 17.79 23.22 0.98
N SER A 115 18.22 22.54 -0.09
CA SER A 115 17.35 22.05 -1.18
C SER A 115 16.72 20.69 -0.89
N TYR A 116 17.15 20.00 0.18
CA TYR A 116 16.61 18.70 0.56
C TYR A 116 16.13 18.72 2.03
N PRO A 117 15.24 19.64 2.44
CA PRO A 117 14.69 19.65 3.79
C PRO A 117 13.81 18.41 4.04
N TYR A 118 13.60 18.07 5.31
CA TYR A 118 12.62 17.05 5.72
C TYR A 118 11.25 17.25 5.05
N ASN A 119 10.70 18.46 5.13
CA ASN A 119 9.43 18.82 4.49
C ASN A 119 9.68 19.32 3.06
N GLY A 120 9.20 18.59 2.06
CA GLY A 120 9.24 19.02 0.65
C GLY A 120 10.55 18.74 -0.08
N GLY A 121 11.54 18.10 0.55
CA GLY A 121 12.82 17.76 -0.10
C GLY A 121 12.82 16.49 -0.94
N VAL A 122 11.81 15.62 -0.80
CA VAL A 122 11.79 14.28 -1.41
C VAL A 122 11.89 14.31 -2.92
N GLU A 123 11.10 15.15 -3.59
CA GLU A 123 11.09 15.24 -5.06
C GLU A 123 12.46 15.66 -5.60
N ALA A 124 13.16 16.55 -4.89
CA ALA A 124 14.50 17.00 -5.26
C ALA A 124 15.54 15.88 -5.10
N VAL A 125 15.47 15.09 -4.01
CA VAL A 125 16.35 13.93 -3.82
C VAL A 125 16.09 12.86 -4.89
N GLN A 126 14.84 12.51 -5.13
CA GLN A 126 14.44 11.52 -6.14
C GLN A 126 14.92 11.88 -7.52
N LYS A 127 14.72 13.14 -7.94
CA LYS A 127 15.20 13.60 -9.24
C LYS A 127 16.70 13.38 -9.47
N GLU A 128 17.52 13.54 -8.42
CA GLU A 128 18.96 13.32 -8.53
C GLU A 128 19.34 11.83 -8.45
N VAL A 129 18.63 11.03 -7.67
CA VAL A 129 18.78 9.56 -7.64
C VAL A 129 18.38 8.96 -8.99
N ASP A 130 17.25 9.37 -9.55
CA ASP A 130 16.78 8.93 -10.87
C ASP A 130 17.75 9.34 -11.98
N SER A 131 18.29 10.56 -11.91
CA SER A 131 19.35 11.00 -12.82
C SER A 131 20.61 10.13 -12.70
N TYR A 132 20.99 9.73 -11.49
CA TYR A 132 22.12 8.82 -11.30
C TYR A 132 21.85 7.45 -11.94
N PHE A 133 20.68 6.87 -11.70
CA PHE A 133 20.33 5.55 -12.25
C PHE A 133 20.13 5.56 -13.76
N ALA A 134 19.69 6.67 -14.35
CA ALA A 134 19.66 6.83 -15.81
C ALA A 134 21.06 6.64 -16.43
N ASP A 135 22.10 7.15 -15.76
CA ASP A 135 23.51 7.05 -16.17
C ASP A 135 24.18 5.74 -15.69
N HIS A 136 23.66 5.10 -14.64
CA HIS A 136 24.22 3.93 -13.96
C HIS A 136 23.20 2.81 -13.79
N GLN A 137 22.52 2.42 -14.87
CA GLN A 137 21.40 1.48 -14.84
C GLN A 137 21.73 0.14 -14.16
N ALA A 138 22.98 -0.33 -14.27
CA ALA A 138 23.43 -1.56 -13.62
C ALA A 138 23.45 -1.49 -12.08
N ASP A 139 23.39 -0.30 -11.49
CA ASP A 139 23.31 -0.10 -10.05
C ASP A 139 21.86 -0.13 -9.53
N GLN A 140 20.86 0.03 -10.40
CA GLN A 140 19.45 -0.08 -10.05
C GLN A 140 18.98 -1.52 -10.28
N THR A 141 18.85 -2.29 -9.21
CA THR A 141 18.52 -3.72 -9.32
C THR A 141 17.11 -4.07 -8.85
N SER A 142 16.38 -3.09 -8.31
CA SER A 142 14.97 -3.21 -7.95
C SER A 142 14.30 -1.84 -7.96
N ASP A 143 12.98 -1.82 -7.76
CA ASP A 143 12.21 -0.59 -7.54
C ASP A 143 12.34 -0.05 -6.10
N HIS A 144 13.11 -0.72 -5.23
CA HIS A 144 13.23 -0.40 -3.81
C HIS A 144 14.52 0.34 -3.47
N ASN A 145 14.39 1.50 -2.82
CA ASN A 145 15.53 2.35 -2.46
C ASN A 145 15.54 2.69 -0.97
N LEU A 146 16.69 2.48 -0.31
CA LEU A 146 16.97 3.07 1.00
C LEU A 146 17.96 4.22 0.81
N ILE A 147 17.50 5.45 1.04
CA ILE A 147 18.29 6.68 0.84
C ILE A 147 18.69 7.25 2.21
N ILE A 148 19.98 7.24 2.48
CA ILE A 148 20.56 7.68 3.74
C ILE A 148 21.28 9.01 3.52
N ILE A 149 20.90 10.03 4.29
CA ILE A 149 21.45 11.38 4.18
C ILE A 149 22.24 11.73 5.46
N PRO A 150 23.47 12.28 5.36
CA PRO A 150 24.17 12.80 6.53
C PRO A 150 23.35 13.86 7.28
N THR A 151 23.40 13.83 8.62
CA THR A 151 22.82 14.88 9.47
C THR A 151 23.26 16.29 9.04
N TYR A 152 22.34 17.26 9.09
CA TYR A 152 22.61 18.66 8.74
C TYR A 152 23.20 19.46 9.89
N VAL A 153 23.17 18.85 11.08
CA VAL A 153 23.67 19.41 12.34
C VAL A 153 24.94 18.69 12.73
N ASP A 154 25.96 19.48 13.08
CA ASP A 154 27.25 19.00 13.55
C ASP A 154 27.30 18.91 15.09
N GLY A 155 28.10 17.97 15.62
CA GLY A 155 28.43 17.85 17.04
C GLY A 155 27.88 16.61 17.75
N ALA A 156 28.69 15.98 18.61
CA ALA A 156 28.37 14.74 19.31
C ALA A 156 27.18 14.86 20.30
N SER A 157 26.87 16.08 20.76
CA SER A 157 25.77 16.37 21.69
C SER A 157 24.47 16.78 21.00
N SER A 158 24.50 17.13 19.71
CA SER A 158 23.34 17.59 18.95
C SER A 158 22.44 16.42 18.59
N GLU A 159 21.11 16.63 18.64
CA GLU A 159 20.17 15.65 18.10
C GLU A 159 20.28 15.63 16.57
N PRO A 160 20.50 14.46 15.94
CA PRO A 160 20.53 14.35 14.49
C PRO A 160 19.24 14.89 13.87
N SER A 161 19.36 15.63 12.78
CA SER A 161 18.23 16.11 12.00
C SER A 161 18.69 16.51 10.61
N GLY A 162 17.78 16.68 9.67
CA GLY A 162 18.14 17.16 8.35
C GLY A 162 17.09 16.86 7.29
N GLY A 163 17.47 16.04 6.32
CA GLY A 163 16.65 15.69 5.18
C GLY A 163 15.46 14.78 5.52
N PRO A 164 14.75 14.30 4.48
CA PRO A 164 13.62 13.39 4.65
C PRO A 164 13.93 12.20 5.55
N PHE A 165 12.96 11.78 6.36
CA PHE A 165 13.02 10.60 7.22
C PHE A 165 11.61 10.00 7.29
N PHE A 166 11.23 9.29 6.23
CA PHE A 166 9.93 8.64 6.10
C PHE A 166 9.91 7.68 4.90
N GLY A 167 8.95 6.78 4.83
CA GLY A 167 8.60 6.03 3.62
C GLY A 167 7.97 6.90 2.53
N TYR A 168 8.27 6.63 1.26
CA TYR A 168 7.67 7.27 0.09
C TYR A 168 7.60 6.30 -1.09
N GLY A 169 6.42 5.73 -1.34
CA GLY A 169 6.27 4.65 -2.32
C GLY A 169 7.18 3.49 -1.96
N ARG A 170 8.02 3.04 -2.91
CA ARG A 170 9.03 1.98 -2.71
C ARG A 170 10.41 2.52 -2.31
N SER A 171 10.50 3.82 -2.04
CA SER A 171 11.69 4.42 -1.45
C SER A 171 11.46 4.71 0.02
N CYS A 172 12.52 4.73 0.81
CA CYS A 172 12.49 5.25 2.17
C CYS A 172 13.73 6.11 2.43
N PHE A 173 13.59 7.01 3.39
CA PHE A 173 14.64 7.93 3.76
C PHE A 173 15.03 7.74 5.22
N ALA A 174 16.34 7.73 5.47
CA ALA A 174 16.90 7.68 6.80
C ALA A 174 18.10 8.65 6.91
N LEU A 175 18.66 8.78 8.10
CA LEU A 175 19.81 9.65 8.35
C LEU A 175 21.04 8.90 8.85
N ASP A 176 22.20 9.53 8.72
CA ASP A 176 23.47 9.08 9.30
C ASP A 176 24.10 10.16 10.18
N TYR A 177 24.75 9.75 11.27
CA TYR A 177 25.50 10.61 12.18
C TYR A 177 26.70 9.86 12.77
N ALA A 178 27.66 10.59 13.35
CA ALA A 178 28.97 10.05 13.74
C ALA A 178 28.90 8.81 14.65
N ASP A 179 27.96 8.80 15.59
CA ASP A 179 27.74 7.72 16.56
C ASP A 179 26.61 6.75 16.14
N PHE A 180 26.15 6.78 14.89
CA PHE A 180 25.19 5.80 14.39
C PHE A 180 25.91 4.48 14.14
N ASP A 181 26.08 3.70 15.20
CA ASP A 181 26.95 2.53 15.24
C ASP A 181 26.31 1.41 16.07
N LEU A 182 26.26 0.21 15.47
CA LEU A 182 25.62 -0.97 16.06
C LEU A 182 26.14 -1.33 17.44
N LYS A 183 27.37 -0.94 17.80
CA LYS A 183 27.92 -1.17 19.15
C LYS A 183 27.07 -0.58 20.28
N TYR A 184 26.20 0.39 19.99
CA TYR A 184 25.31 1.03 20.97
C TYR A 184 23.94 0.36 21.11
N ILE A 185 23.65 -0.70 20.33
CA ILE A 185 22.38 -1.43 20.42
C ILE A 185 22.13 -1.96 21.84
N GLY A 186 20.88 -1.89 22.29
CA GLY A 186 20.44 -2.33 23.62
C GLY A 186 20.95 -1.50 24.80
N GLN A 187 21.83 -0.51 24.60
CA GLN A 187 22.37 0.27 25.69
C GLN A 187 21.37 1.32 26.21
N THR A 188 21.34 1.51 27.52
CA THR A 188 20.50 2.54 28.19
C THR A 188 21.20 3.90 28.34
N THR A 189 22.43 4.02 27.82
CA THR A 189 23.21 5.27 27.80
C THR A 189 22.59 6.30 26.85
N THR A 190 23.01 7.56 26.92
CA THR A 190 22.55 8.61 25.98
C THR A 190 22.80 8.21 24.52
N LEU A 191 23.97 7.63 24.22
CA LEU A 191 24.30 7.17 22.86
C LEU A 191 23.48 5.95 22.45
N GLY A 192 23.24 5.02 23.38
CA GLY A 192 22.34 3.88 23.18
C GLY A 192 20.92 4.30 22.84
N LYS A 193 20.31 5.15 23.68
CA LYS A 193 18.96 5.67 23.45
C LYS A 193 18.84 6.43 22.12
N ARG A 194 19.85 7.23 21.77
CA ARG A 194 19.88 7.91 20.46
C ARG A 194 19.99 6.90 19.31
N PHE A 195 20.86 5.90 19.43
CA PHE A 195 20.99 4.84 18.44
C PHE A 195 19.67 4.10 18.22
N ILE A 196 18.98 3.69 19.28
CA ILE A 196 17.69 3.00 19.19
C ILE A 196 16.64 3.85 18.49
N LYS A 197 16.52 5.13 18.84
CA LYS A 197 15.58 6.05 18.17
C LYS A 197 15.77 6.09 16.65
N TRP A 198 17.01 6.27 16.19
CA TRP A 198 17.31 6.42 14.76
C TRP A 198 17.41 5.09 14.02
N PHE A 199 17.83 4.02 14.70
CA PHE A 199 17.89 2.69 14.10
C PHE A 199 16.50 2.07 13.98
N GLY A 200 15.71 2.09 15.05
CA GLY A 200 14.32 1.66 14.99
C GLY A 200 13.50 2.50 14.01
N GLY A 201 13.75 3.80 13.93
CA GLY A 201 13.21 4.65 12.87
C GLY A 201 13.62 4.17 11.46
N LEU A 202 14.92 3.95 11.20
CA LEU A 202 15.40 3.46 9.90
C LEU A 202 14.71 2.14 9.52
N THR A 203 14.62 1.20 10.45
CA THR A 203 14.00 -0.11 10.22
C THR A 203 12.49 0.02 9.96
N HIS A 204 11.78 0.90 10.66
CA HIS A 204 10.38 1.21 10.41
C HIS A 204 10.17 1.87 9.03
N GLU A 205 10.96 2.89 8.68
CA GLU A 205 10.86 3.54 7.38
C GLU A 205 11.23 2.61 6.23
N LEU A 206 12.19 1.71 6.45
CA LEU A 206 12.49 0.62 5.52
C LEU A 206 11.28 -0.30 5.34
N GLY A 207 10.56 -0.63 6.42
CA GLY A 207 9.27 -1.33 6.33
C GLY A 207 8.31 -0.65 5.35
N HIS A 208 8.12 0.67 5.46
CA HIS A 208 7.30 1.41 4.49
C HIS A 208 7.83 1.32 3.06
N GLY A 209 9.14 1.51 2.87
CA GLY A 209 9.79 1.33 1.58
C GLY A 209 9.64 -0.09 1.01
N LEU A 210 9.32 -1.08 1.85
CA LEU A 210 9.04 -2.48 1.52
C LEU A 210 7.54 -2.80 1.40
N ASN A 211 6.70 -1.78 1.20
CA ASN A 211 5.23 -1.86 1.03
C ASN A 211 4.46 -2.16 2.32
N LEU A 212 5.05 -1.96 3.50
CA LEU A 212 4.33 -2.13 4.77
C LEU A 212 3.55 -0.86 5.14
N SER A 213 2.35 -1.08 5.65
CA SER A 213 1.50 -0.04 6.25
C SER A 213 1.65 -0.06 7.77
N HIS A 214 1.22 1.00 8.45
CA HIS A 214 1.11 0.92 9.90
C HIS A 214 0.15 -0.18 10.33
N ASN A 215 0.41 -0.73 11.51
CA ASN A 215 -0.50 -1.63 12.19
C ASN A 215 -0.15 -1.73 13.69
N GLN A 216 -1.03 -2.40 14.42
CA GLN A 216 -0.92 -2.66 15.83
C GLN A 216 -0.94 -4.17 16.12
N ALA A 217 -0.20 -4.55 17.15
CA ALA A 217 -0.23 -5.91 17.67
C ALA A 217 -1.63 -6.25 18.21
N LYS A 218 -2.04 -7.51 18.06
CA LYS A 218 -3.21 -8.01 18.77
C LYS A 218 -2.97 -7.98 20.28
N VAL A 219 -4.02 -7.76 21.08
CA VAL A 219 -3.91 -7.78 22.55
C VAL A 219 -3.25 -9.08 23.05
N SER A 220 -3.60 -10.23 22.45
CA SER A 220 -2.99 -11.52 22.79
C SER A 220 -1.50 -11.65 22.43
N GLU A 221 -1.00 -10.88 21.45
CA GLU A 221 0.39 -10.93 20.98
C GLU A 221 1.33 -10.09 21.86
N VAL A 222 0.84 -9.00 22.45
CA VAL A 222 1.67 -8.02 23.19
C VAL A 222 2.50 -8.68 24.31
N GLY A 223 1.89 -9.58 25.08
CA GLY A 223 2.58 -10.23 26.21
C GLY A 223 3.72 -11.16 25.82
N THR A 224 3.75 -11.64 24.56
CA THR A 224 4.73 -12.64 24.10
C THR A 224 5.69 -12.09 23.06
N LEU A 225 5.22 -11.24 22.16
CA LEU A 225 5.99 -10.70 21.03
C LEU A 225 6.39 -9.23 21.22
N GLY A 226 5.73 -8.52 22.15
CA GLY A 226 5.99 -7.10 22.43
C GLY A 226 5.31 -6.18 21.42
N THR A 227 6.08 -5.26 20.83
CA THR A 227 5.55 -4.19 19.97
C THR A 227 5.74 -4.53 18.50
N VAL A 228 4.72 -4.33 17.67
CA VAL A 228 4.89 -4.50 16.23
C VAL A 228 5.73 -3.36 15.63
N LEU A 229 6.65 -3.69 14.71
CA LEU A 229 7.58 -2.72 14.11
C LEU A 229 6.84 -1.54 13.49
N MET A 230 5.80 -1.84 12.70
CA MET A 230 5.04 -0.84 11.95
C MET A 230 4.02 -0.08 12.79
N GLY A 231 3.96 -0.34 14.10
CA GLY A 231 3.26 0.49 15.07
C GLY A 231 4.27 1.42 15.77
N ALA A 232 4.36 1.31 17.09
CA ALA A 232 5.35 2.02 17.90
C ALA A 232 6.73 1.33 17.95
N GLY A 233 6.98 0.34 17.10
CA GLY A 233 8.17 -0.49 17.16
C GLY A 233 9.46 0.24 16.79
N ASN A 234 9.36 1.39 16.11
CA ASN A 234 10.49 2.29 15.89
C ASN A 234 11.14 2.78 17.20
N TYR A 235 10.41 2.78 18.32
CA TYR A 235 10.92 3.14 19.64
C TYR A 235 11.41 1.95 20.47
N THR A 236 11.06 0.72 20.09
CA THR A 236 11.38 -0.49 20.86
C THR A 236 12.43 -1.37 20.20
N PHE A 237 12.59 -1.28 18.87
CA PHE A 237 13.49 -2.11 18.10
C PHE A 237 14.94 -2.01 18.59
N GLY A 238 15.53 -3.15 18.93
CA GLY A 238 16.90 -3.24 19.46
C GLY A 238 17.02 -2.92 20.96
N GLN A 239 15.91 -2.64 21.66
CA GLN A 239 15.87 -2.39 23.11
C GLN A 239 14.91 -3.34 23.85
N SER A 240 13.72 -3.56 23.31
CA SER A 240 12.67 -4.41 23.86
C SER A 240 12.14 -5.36 22.77
N PRO A 241 11.34 -6.38 23.09
CA PRO A 241 10.75 -7.26 22.08
C PRO A 241 9.96 -6.46 21.03
N THR A 242 10.35 -6.65 19.77
CA THR A 242 9.75 -6.02 18.59
C THR A 242 9.60 -7.07 17.51
N PHE A 243 8.47 -7.09 16.81
CA PHE A 243 8.12 -8.15 15.86
C PHE A 243 7.44 -7.60 14.59
N LEU A 244 7.34 -8.40 13.53
CA LEU A 244 6.48 -8.13 12.36
C LEU A 244 5.15 -8.86 12.51
N SER A 245 4.04 -8.22 12.14
CA SER A 245 2.74 -8.91 12.12
C SER A 245 2.70 -9.98 11.04
N LEU A 246 1.75 -10.92 11.17
CA LEU A 246 1.47 -11.88 10.09
C LEU A 246 1.12 -11.18 8.77
N ALA A 247 0.38 -10.07 8.83
CA ALA A 247 0.02 -9.28 7.65
C ALA A 247 1.24 -8.61 6.99
N ASP A 248 2.21 -8.14 7.80
CA ASP A 248 3.47 -7.60 7.28
C ASP A 248 4.23 -8.68 6.51
N CYS A 249 4.43 -9.84 7.12
CA CYS A 249 5.15 -10.94 6.49
C CYS A 249 4.44 -11.48 5.24
N ALA A 250 3.10 -11.45 5.19
CA ALA A 250 2.33 -11.77 3.99
C ALA A 250 2.64 -10.82 2.83
N LYS A 251 2.73 -9.50 3.08
CA LYS A 251 3.13 -8.49 2.08
C LYS A 251 4.60 -8.66 1.67
N LEU A 252 5.50 -8.91 2.63
CA LEU A 252 6.92 -9.15 2.34
C LEU A 252 7.15 -10.43 1.54
N ASN A 253 6.31 -11.45 1.69
CA ASN A 253 6.43 -12.69 0.94
C ASN A 253 6.37 -12.48 -0.58
N THR A 254 5.58 -11.51 -1.06
CA THR A 254 5.46 -11.15 -2.48
C THR A 254 6.21 -9.87 -2.85
N ASN A 255 7.00 -9.30 -1.93
CA ASN A 255 7.83 -8.14 -2.20
C ASN A 255 9.02 -8.51 -3.12
N GLU A 256 9.31 -7.66 -4.09
CA GLU A 256 10.36 -7.84 -5.10
C GLU A 256 11.72 -8.23 -4.50
N VAL A 257 12.19 -7.52 -3.47
CA VAL A 257 13.54 -7.76 -2.92
C VAL A 257 13.59 -8.95 -1.96
N PHE A 258 12.45 -9.55 -1.59
CA PHE A 258 12.37 -10.71 -0.70
C PHE A 258 12.45 -12.07 -1.43
N ASN A 259 12.52 -12.04 -2.75
CA ASN A 259 12.45 -13.22 -3.59
C ASN A 259 13.73 -13.41 -4.40
N VAL A 260 14.06 -14.68 -4.67
CA VAL A 260 15.24 -15.07 -5.46
C VAL A 260 14.90 -15.35 -6.93
N ASP A 261 13.64 -15.21 -7.30
CA ASP A 261 13.19 -15.38 -8.67
C ASP A 261 13.54 -14.15 -9.55
N THR A 262 13.04 -14.16 -10.78
CA THR A 262 13.31 -13.12 -11.80
C THR A 262 12.01 -12.61 -12.43
N LYS A 263 10.86 -12.82 -11.77
CA LYS A 263 9.58 -12.44 -12.35
C LYS A 263 9.41 -10.93 -12.31
N LYS A 264 8.48 -10.43 -13.12
CA LYS A 264 8.13 -9.01 -13.10
C LYS A 264 7.24 -8.71 -11.91
N TYR A 265 7.67 -7.79 -11.06
CA TYR A 265 6.90 -7.28 -9.94
C TYR A 265 6.09 -6.04 -10.32
N TYR A 266 5.06 -5.77 -9.54
CA TYR A 266 4.31 -4.50 -9.52
C TYR A 266 3.71 -4.08 -10.87
N GLY A 267 3.36 -5.07 -11.69
CA GLY A 267 2.54 -4.87 -12.87
C GLY A 267 1.10 -4.50 -12.48
N THR A 268 0.36 -3.93 -13.45
CA THR A 268 -1.07 -3.65 -13.31
C THR A 268 -1.83 -4.92 -12.91
N VAL A 269 -2.75 -4.77 -11.96
CA VAL A 269 -3.66 -5.82 -11.51
C VAL A 269 -5.09 -5.32 -11.61
N ASN A 270 -5.98 -6.11 -12.20
CA ASN A 270 -7.42 -5.86 -12.16
C ASN A 270 -8.05 -6.79 -11.13
N ALA A 271 -8.29 -6.27 -9.94
CA ALA A 271 -8.91 -7.02 -8.86
C ALA A 271 -10.01 -6.22 -8.15
N SER A 272 -10.98 -6.93 -7.57
CA SER A 272 -12.04 -6.32 -6.77
C SER A 272 -12.70 -7.35 -5.85
N ILE A 273 -13.07 -6.95 -4.64
CA ILE A 273 -14.01 -7.72 -3.82
C ILE A 273 -15.38 -7.71 -4.50
N LYS A 274 -15.96 -8.89 -4.71
CA LYS A 274 -17.28 -9.08 -5.35
C LYS A 274 -18.40 -9.25 -4.35
N THR A 275 -18.13 -9.99 -3.29
CA THR A 275 -19.06 -10.15 -2.17
C THR A 275 -18.29 -10.04 -0.87
N ILE A 276 -18.93 -9.48 0.15
CA ILE A 276 -18.44 -9.45 1.52
C ILE A 276 -19.59 -9.71 2.50
N GLN A 277 -19.29 -10.49 3.53
CA GLN A 277 -20.17 -10.76 4.67
C GLN A 277 -19.33 -10.66 5.93
N ALA A 278 -19.78 -9.84 6.87
CA ALA A 278 -19.25 -9.74 8.22
C ALA A 278 -20.38 -10.00 9.23
N LYS A 279 -20.11 -10.82 10.24
CA LYS A 279 -21.01 -11.04 11.37
C LYS A 279 -20.23 -11.28 12.64
N TYR A 280 -20.81 -10.93 13.79
CA TYR A 280 -20.30 -11.41 15.06
C TYR A 280 -20.83 -12.82 15.34
N ASP A 281 -19.93 -13.75 15.64
CA ASP A 281 -20.28 -15.10 16.08
C ASP A 281 -20.05 -15.22 17.59
N THR A 282 -21.15 -15.33 18.34
CA THR A 282 -21.12 -15.35 19.81
C THR A 282 -20.44 -16.59 20.39
N ALA A 283 -20.49 -17.73 19.70
CA ALA A 283 -19.86 -18.95 20.17
C ALA A 283 -18.34 -18.89 20.03
N LYS A 284 -17.86 -18.15 19.02
CA LYS A 284 -16.44 -17.96 18.74
C LYS A 284 -15.85 -16.71 19.41
N GLY A 285 -16.67 -15.74 19.79
CA GLY A 285 -16.19 -14.45 20.27
C GLY A 285 -15.44 -13.67 19.19
N ALA A 286 -15.81 -13.87 17.92
CA ALA A 286 -15.04 -13.37 16.78
C ALA A 286 -15.94 -12.71 15.73
N ILE A 287 -15.36 -11.74 15.02
CA ILE A 287 -15.88 -11.26 13.75
C ILE A 287 -15.54 -12.30 12.69
N ILE A 288 -16.56 -12.78 11.99
CA ILE A 288 -16.40 -13.67 10.85
C ILE A 288 -16.51 -12.83 9.59
N VAL A 289 -15.40 -12.65 8.89
CA VAL A 289 -15.35 -11.96 7.60
C VAL A 289 -15.19 -13.00 6.51
N SER A 290 -16.04 -12.95 5.49
CA SER A 290 -15.99 -13.87 4.36
C SER A 290 -16.50 -13.22 3.08
N GLY A 291 -16.13 -13.78 1.94
CA GLY A 291 -16.55 -13.20 0.67
C GLY A 291 -15.87 -13.81 -0.54
N THR A 292 -16.03 -13.16 -1.68
CA THR A 292 -15.41 -13.53 -2.95
C THR A 292 -14.74 -12.34 -3.59
N PHE A 293 -13.74 -12.60 -4.42
CA PHE A 293 -13.06 -11.59 -5.22
C PHE A 293 -12.90 -12.04 -6.67
N SER A 294 -12.65 -11.10 -7.57
CA SER A 294 -12.13 -11.38 -8.91
C SER A 294 -10.73 -10.84 -9.02
N THR A 295 -9.87 -11.52 -9.77
CA THR A 295 -8.54 -11.02 -10.09
C THR A 295 -8.02 -11.65 -11.39
N ASP A 296 -7.19 -10.90 -12.11
CA ASP A 296 -6.37 -11.40 -13.22
C ASP A 296 -4.96 -11.86 -12.78
N THR A 297 -4.60 -11.63 -11.51
CA THR A 297 -3.29 -11.92 -10.94
C THR A 297 -3.45 -12.73 -9.65
N PRO A 298 -2.83 -13.92 -9.51
CA PRO A 298 -3.02 -14.77 -8.33
C PRO A 298 -2.84 -14.03 -7.01
N VAL A 299 -3.72 -14.31 -6.04
CA VAL A 299 -3.65 -13.78 -4.68
C VAL A 299 -2.97 -14.83 -3.78
N THR A 300 -1.95 -14.43 -3.02
CA THR A 300 -1.25 -15.34 -2.10
C THR A 300 -1.86 -15.30 -0.70
N ASP A 301 -2.33 -14.13 -0.30
CA ASP A 301 -2.86 -13.82 1.02
C ASP A 301 -3.93 -12.73 0.91
N VAL A 302 -4.92 -12.79 1.80
CA VAL A 302 -5.82 -11.68 2.08
C VAL A 302 -5.44 -11.15 3.46
N VAL A 303 -5.12 -9.87 3.55
CA VAL A 303 -4.78 -9.21 4.83
C VAL A 303 -5.92 -8.29 5.25
N TYR A 304 -6.10 -8.17 6.55
CA TYR A 304 -7.19 -7.43 7.16
C TYR A 304 -6.62 -6.47 8.19
N PHE A 305 -7.10 -5.24 8.23
CA PHE A 305 -6.78 -4.28 9.28
C PHE A 305 -8.08 -3.74 9.86
N ASN A 306 -8.25 -3.87 11.17
CA ASN A 306 -9.35 -3.24 11.91
C ASN A 306 -8.81 -1.98 12.58
N ASP A 307 -9.14 -0.83 12.01
CA ASP A 307 -8.57 0.47 12.34
C ASP A 307 -9.61 1.37 13.03
N PRO A 308 -9.53 1.55 14.36
CA PRO A 308 -10.43 2.43 15.09
C PRO A 308 -10.05 3.90 14.92
N ASN A 309 -11.02 4.77 14.69
CA ASN A 309 -10.81 6.21 14.77
C ASN A 309 -10.82 6.68 16.24
N VAL A 310 -9.70 6.48 16.93
CA VAL A 310 -9.56 6.80 18.36
C VAL A 310 -9.27 8.29 18.52
N ASN A 311 -9.88 8.93 19.53
CA ASN A 311 -9.70 10.36 19.81
C ASN A 311 -9.95 11.29 18.61
N ASN A 312 -10.73 10.83 17.63
CA ASN A 312 -10.99 11.55 16.39
C ASN A 312 -9.70 11.90 15.61
N GLU A 313 -8.68 11.03 15.66
CA GLU A 313 -7.45 11.17 14.86
C GLU A 313 -7.74 11.19 13.35
N GLY A 314 -8.85 10.56 12.96
CA GLY A 314 -9.40 10.45 11.62
C GLY A 314 -9.14 9.06 11.04
N VAL A 315 -9.10 8.98 9.71
CA VAL A 315 -8.95 7.72 8.97
C VAL A 315 -7.84 7.83 7.92
N GLY A 316 -7.33 6.69 7.48
CA GLY A 316 -6.30 6.59 6.44
C GLY A 316 -4.85 6.71 6.94
N VAL A 317 -3.93 6.86 6.00
CA VAL A 317 -2.47 6.81 6.24
C VAL A 317 -2.03 7.83 7.29
N ASN A 318 -1.14 7.40 8.20
CA ASN A 318 -0.62 8.17 9.35
C ASN A 318 -1.65 8.42 10.45
N ARG A 319 -2.79 7.73 10.40
CA ARG A 319 -3.86 7.74 11.42
C ARG A 319 -4.29 6.32 11.78
N ASP A 320 -3.42 5.36 11.45
CA ASP A 320 -3.69 3.92 11.42
C ASP A 320 -2.66 3.10 12.22
N TYR A 321 -1.95 3.74 13.16
CA TYR A 321 -0.97 3.08 14.04
C TYR A 321 -1.59 2.10 15.03
N ASN A 322 -2.90 2.21 15.26
CA ASN A 322 -3.72 1.35 16.12
C ASN A 322 -4.51 0.30 15.32
N ALA A 323 -4.28 0.18 14.00
CA ALA A 323 -4.97 -0.78 13.15
C ALA A 323 -4.50 -2.21 13.41
N VAL A 324 -5.30 -3.01 14.10
CA VAL A 324 -4.92 -4.40 14.42
C VAL A 324 -4.99 -5.26 13.16
N ALA A 325 -3.97 -6.09 12.92
CA ALA A 325 -3.79 -6.77 11.64
C ALA A 325 -4.00 -8.30 11.70
N TRP A 326 -4.64 -8.85 10.66
CA TRP A 326 -4.81 -10.28 10.41
C TRP A 326 -4.42 -10.65 8.98
N SER A 327 -4.22 -11.95 8.75
CA SER A 327 -4.05 -12.49 7.40
C SER A 327 -4.63 -13.90 7.32
N ALA A 328 -5.17 -14.23 6.14
CA ALA A 328 -5.63 -15.55 5.79
C ALA A 328 -5.16 -15.91 4.37
N LYS A 329 -4.96 -17.20 4.11
CA LYS A 329 -4.86 -17.67 2.73
C LYS A 329 -6.22 -17.56 2.04
N PRO A 330 -6.27 -17.34 0.72
CA PRO A 330 -7.51 -17.51 -0.04
C PRO A 330 -8.13 -18.88 0.25
N ASN A 331 -9.44 -18.87 0.46
CA ASN A 331 -10.23 -20.08 0.62
C ASN A 331 -10.64 -20.56 -0.78
N GLY A 332 -10.03 -21.64 -1.28
CA GLY A 332 -10.18 -22.04 -2.69
C GLY A 332 -9.54 -21.02 -3.65
N VAL A 333 -10.16 -20.79 -4.81
CA VAL A 333 -9.54 -19.95 -5.87
C VAL A 333 -9.75 -18.46 -5.61
N ASN A 334 -11.00 -18.04 -5.37
CA ASN A 334 -11.44 -16.64 -5.42
C ASN A 334 -12.35 -16.28 -4.24
N SER A 335 -12.15 -16.92 -3.08
CA SER A 335 -12.92 -16.63 -1.87
C SER A 335 -12.02 -16.44 -0.66
N PHE A 336 -12.56 -15.85 0.40
CA PHE A 336 -11.83 -15.62 1.64
C PHE A 336 -12.73 -15.85 2.84
N TYR A 337 -12.09 -16.20 3.94
CA TYR A 337 -12.70 -16.44 5.24
C TYR A 337 -11.65 -16.17 6.31
N ILE A 338 -12.01 -15.42 7.36
CA ILE A 338 -11.19 -15.20 8.53
C ILE A 338 -12.07 -15.05 9.78
N GLU A 339 -11.50 -15.42 10.92
CA GLU A 339 -12.08 -15.23 12.25
C GLU A 339 -11.16 -14.26 13.00
N GLU A 340 -11.71 -13.12 13.40
CA GLU A 340 -10.99 -12.05 14.08
C GLU A 340 -11.55 -11.91 15.49
N GLU A 341 -10.86 -12.47 16.48
CA GLU A 341 -11.31 -12.43 17.88
C GLU A 341 -11.44 -10.99 18.39
N ILE A 342 -12.61 -10.61 18.90
CA ILE A 342 -12.81 -9.21 19.36
C ILE A 342 -12.06 -8.89 20.66
N SER A 343 -11.57 -9.92 21.36
CA SER A 343 -10.65 -9.77 22.49
C SER A 343 -9.30 -9.19 22.08
N ASP A 344 -8.92 -9.31 20.81
CA ASP A 344 -7.67 -8.76 20.27
C ASP A 344 -7.76 -7.29 19.85
N LEU A 345 -8.97 -6.72 19.84
CA LEU A 345 -9.20 -5.29 19.59
C LEU A 345 -9.19 -4.52 20.92
N GLU A 346 -8.45 -3.42 21.04
CA GLU A 346 -8.42 -2.63 22.27
C GLU A 346 -9.70 -1.78 22.44
N HIS A 347 -10.10 -1.08 21.38
CA HIS A 347 -11.17 -0.08 21.41
C HIS A 347 -12.51 -0.65 20.97
N LYS A 348 -13.54 -0.55 21.82
CA LYS A 348 -14.87 -1.14 21.58
C LYS A 348 -16.00 -0.27 22.13
N GLU A 349 -15.72 1.02 22.32
CA GLU A 349 -16.65 2.02 22.83
C GLU A 349 -17.83 2.19 21.86
N ASP A 350 -19.01 2.53 22.40
CA ASP A 350 -20.21 2.69 21.59
C ASP A 350 -20.03 3.78 20.52
N ASN A 351 -20.40 3.43 19.29
CA ASN A 351 -20.32 4.25 18.08
C ASN A 351 -18.90 4.65 17.66
N ILE A 352 -17.84 4.02 18.20
CA ILE A 352 -16.50 4.24 17.67
C ILE A 352 -16.46 3.83 16.19
N PRO A 353 -16.06 4.72 15.26
CA PRO A 353 -15.91 4.36 13.86
C PRO A 353 -14.72 3.44 13.65
N TYR A 354 -14.89 2.42 12.82
CA TYR A 354 -13.83 1.53 12.38
C TYR A 354 -13.74 1.49 10.84
N GLU A 355 -12.51 1.42 10.34
CA GLU A 355 -12.21 0.93 8.99
C GLU A 355 -11.78 -0.54 9.06
N LEU A 356 -12.55 -1.42 8.42
CA LEU A 356 -12.11 -2.76 8.05
C LEU A 356 -11.47 -2.66 6.64
N LYS A 357 -10.14 -2.65 6.60
CA LYS A 357 -9.38 -2.67 5.35
C LYS A 357 -9.15 -4.12 4.94
N VAL A 358 -9.73 -4.56 3.83
CA VAL A 358 -9.52 -5.89 3.25
C VAL A 358 -8.64 -5.74 2.02
N ALA A 359 -7.41 -6.25 2.09
CA ALA A 359 -6.45 -6.12 1.00
C ALA A 359 -6.01 -7.47 0.43
N LEU A 360 -6.11 -7.58 -0.89
CA LEU A 360 -5.62 -8.72 -1.67
C LEU A 360 -4.13 -8.53 -1.93
N VAL A 361 -3.30 -9.45 -1.45
CA VAL A 361 -1.86 -9.48 -1.72
C VAL A 361 -1.62 -10.35 -2.95
N HIS A 362 -1.25 -9.72 -4.06
CA HIS A 362 -1.03 -10.41 -5.33
C HIS A 362 0.38 -11.00 -5.40
N ASP A 363 0.54 -12.09 -6.16
CA ASP A 363 1.82 -12.80 -6.33
C ASP A 363 2.92 -11.90 -6.92
N ASN A 364 2.56 -10.88 -7.71
CA ASN A 364 3.51 -9.91 -8.25
C ASN A 364 3.85 -8.76 -7.28
N GLY A 365 3.38 -8.81 -6.02
CA GLY A 365 3.65 -7.79 -5.00
C GLY A 365 2.70 -6.58 -5.00
N THR A 366 1.82 -6.44 -6.00
CA THR A 366 0.77 -5.42 -5.98
C THR A 366 -0.25 -5.72 -4.87
N ILE A 367 -0.81 -4.68 -4.25
CA ILE A 367 -1.83 -4.80 -3.20
C ILE A 367 -3.09 -4.06 -3.67
N SER A 368 -4.24 -4.76 -3.63
CA SER A 368 -5.55 -4.17 -3.95
C SER A 368 -6.39 -4.11 -2.69
N GLU A 369 -6.70 -2.90 -2.21
CA GLU A 369 -7.42 -2.68 -0.95
C GLU A 369 -8.87 -2.24 -1.18
N THR A 370 -9.78 -2.72 -0.32
CA THR A 370 -11.15 -2.23 -0.22
C THR A 370 -11.47 -1.97 1.25
N ILE A 371 -12.01 -0.78 1.53
CA ILE A 371 -12.32 -0.33 2.90
C ILE A 371 -13.82 -0.44 3.16
N TYR A 372 -14.16 -0.99 4.32
CA TYR A 372 -15.52 -1.13 4.82
C TYR A 372 -15.66 -0.47 6.19
N TYR A 373 -16.79 0.17 6.46
CA TYR A 373 -17.00 0.92 7.69
C TYR A 373 -17.96 0.20 8.63
N TYR A 374 -17.57 0.06 9.90
CA TYR A 374 -18.44 -0.49 10.95
C TYR A 374 -18.26 0.26 12.27
N THR A 375 -19.09 -0.05 13.25
CA THR A 375 -19.02 0.54 14.60
C THR A 375 -19.15 -0.52 15.69
N PHE A 376 -19.04 -0.12 16.95
CA PHE A 376 -19.42 -0.95 18.09
C PHE A 376 -20.68 -0.43 18.79
N LEU A 377 -21.44 -1.34 19.40
CA LEU A 377 -22.57 -1.04 20.30
C LEU A 377 -22.65 -2.11 21.39
N ASN A 378 -22.65 -1.70 22.65
CA ASN A 378 -22.56 -2.56 23.82
C ASN A 378 -21.36 -3.53 23.75
N GLY A 379 -20.22 -3.05 23.22
CA GLY A 379 -19.02 -3.86 23.03
C GLY A 379 -19.08 -4.90 21.91
N LEU A 380 -20.14 -4.90 21.09
CA LEU A 380 -20.31 -5.80 19.94
C LEU A 380 -20.23 -5.03 18.61
N PRO A 381 -19.64 -5.61 17.55
CA PRO A 381 -19.51 -4.92 16.27
C PRO A 381 -20.83 -4.92 15.48
N VAL A 382 -21.08 -3.81 14.78
CA VAL A 382 -22.29 -3.54 14.00
C VAL A 382 -21.93 -3.29 12.54
N PHE A 383 -22.32 -4.20 11.64
CA PHE A 383 -21.95 -4.17 10.23
C PHE A 383 -23.11 -3.73 9.34
N ASN A 384 -22.87 -2.72 8.48
CA ASN A 384 -23.86 -2.20 7.53
C ASN A 384 -23.43 -2.33 6.06
N PHE A 385 -22.33 -3.04 5.79
CA PHE A 385 -21.73 -3.13 4.45
C PHE A 385 -21.90 -4.49 3.77
N ASN A 386 -22.53 -5.47 4.43
CA ASN A 386 -22.67 -6.82 3.86
C ASN A 386 -23.36 -6.77 2.50
N THR A 387 -22.80 -7.50 1.53
CA THR A 387 -23.42 -7.63 0.21
C THR A 387 -24.80 -8.25 0.35
N ARG A 388 -25.81 -7.61 -0.25
CA ARG A 388 -27.18 -8.15 -0.30
C ARG A 388 -27.36 -8.91 -1.61
N ILE A 389 -28.05 -10.05 -1.55
CA ILE A 389 -28.35 -10.85 -2.74
C ILE A 389 -29.59 -10.24 -3.40
N GLU A 390 -29.39 -9.48 -4.47
CA GLU A 390 -30.51 -8.93 -5.23
C GLU A 390 -31.36 -10.02 -5.89
N LEU A 391 -32.65 -9.74 -6.00
CA LEU A 391 -33.58 -10.49 -6.83
C LEU A 391 -33.16 -10.40 -8.30
N ASN A 392 -33.33 -11.51 -9.02
CA ASN A 392 -33.12 -11.55 -10.46
C ASN A 392 -34.12 -10.61 -11.17
N LYS A 393 -33.60 -9.74 -12.04
CA LYS A 393 -34.35 -8.73 -12.80
C LYS A 393 -34.85 -9.20 -14.17
N GLN A 394 -34.65 -10.47 -14.53
CA GLN A 394 -35.00 -11.02 -15.85
C GLN A 394 -36.46 -10.79 -16.25
N ASP A 395 -37.39 -10.85 -15.29
CA ASP A 395 -38.83 -10.63 -15.52
C ASP A 395 -39.28 -9.18 -15.26
N TRP A 396 -38.34 -8.27 -15.00
CA TRP A 396 -38.66 -6.89 -14.65
C TRP A 396 -38.89 -6.06 -15.91
N THR A 397 -39.87 -5.16 -15.85
CA THR A 397 -40.21 -4.25 -16.95
C THR A 397 -40.48 -2.85 -16.43
N ILE A 398 -40.18 -1.83 -17.22
CA ILE A 398 -40.60 -0.45 -16.93
C ILE A 398 -42.10 -0.32 -17.20
N ALA A 399 -42.89 -0.05 -16.16
CA ALA A 399 -44.33 0.13 -16.26
C ALA A 399 -44.71 1.56 -16.67
N SER A 400 -43.99 2.57 -16.15
CA SER A 400 -44.15 3.98 -16.54
C SER A 400 -42.94 4.80 -16.10
N PHE A 401 -42.81 6.02 -16.63
CA PHE A 401 -41.79 7.00 -16.22
C PHE A 401 -42.21 8.42 -16.60
N SER A 402 -41.64 9.43 -15.92
CA SER A 402 -41.90 10.84 -16.20
C SER A 402 -41.09 11.35 -17.40
N SER A 403 -39.80 11.02 -17.48
CA SER A 403 -38.94 11.40 -18.59
C SER A 403 -37.71 10.49 -18.71
N GLN A 404 -37.11 10.49 -19.90
CA GLN A 404 -35.82 9.87 -20.16
C GLN A 404 -35.12 10.60 -21.30
N GLU A 405 -33.80 10.56 -21.30
CA GLU A 405 -33.04 11.06 -22.42
C GLU A 405 -33.05 10.04 -23.56
N THR A 406 -33.26 10.53 -24.78
CA THR A 406 -33.36 9.70 -26.00
C THR A 406 -32.33 10.07 -27.05
N SER A 407 -31.61 11.19 -26.87
CA SER A 407 -30.52 11.60 -27.74
C SER A 407 -29.41 12.34 -26.96
N GLY A 408 -28.19 12.39 -27.49
CA GLY A 408 -27.09 13.12 -26.86
C GLY A 408 -26.31 12.37 -25.77
N GLU A 409 -26.80 11.21 -25.32
CA GLU A 409 -26.04 10.27 -24.50
C GLU A 409 -25.30 9.24 -25.37
N PRO A 410 -24.07 8.81 -25.01
CA PRO A 410 -23.42 7.69 -25.69
C PRO A 410 -24.25 6.41 -25.52
N THR A 411 -24.57 5.74 -26.62
CA THR A 411 -25.27 4.44 -26.59
C THR A 411 -24.53 3.45 -25.68
N PRO A 412 -25.22 2.74 -24.77
CA PRO A 412 -26.67 2.59 -24.62
C PRO A 412 -27.36 3.53 -23.60
N ASN A 413 -26.70 4.60 -23.14
CA ASN A 413 -27.15 5.42 -22.01
C ASN A 413 -28.36 6.32 -22.32
N GLY A 414 -29.10 6.71 -21.27
CA GLY A 414 -30.25 7.61 -21.33
C GLY A 414 -31.59 6.96 -20.94
N PRO A 415 -31.99 5.82 -21.54
CA PRO A 415 -33.27 5.17 -21.26
C PRO A 415 -33.44 4.70 -19.81
N VAL A 416 -34.68 4.73 -19.29
CA VAL A 416 -35.01 4.21 -17.94
C VAL A 416 -34.72 2.72 -17.83
N ALA A 417 -34.83 1.95 -18.91
CA ALA A 417 -34.57 0.51 -18.92
C ALA A 417 -33.15 0.14 -18.44
N ASN A 418 -32.19 1.07 -18.53
CA ASN A 418 -30.82 0.84 -18.06
C ASN A 418 -30.73 0.73 -16.54
N VAL A 419 -31.73 1.19 -15.77
CA VAL A 419 -31.68 1.06 -14.30
C VAL A 419 -31.91 -0.38 -13.83
N ILE A 420 -32.23 -1.31 -14.73
CA ILE A 420 -32.52 -2.72 -14.42
C ILE A 420 -31.83 -3.68 -15.42
N ASP A 421 -30.79 -3.23 -16.12
CA ASP A 421 -30.10 -4.02 -17.15
C ASP A 421 -28.95 -4.90 -16.59
N GLY A 422 -28.65 -4.75 -15.30
CA GLY A 422 -27.62 -5.46 -14.57
C GLY A 422 -26.22 -4.87 -14.73
N LYS A 423 -26.06 -3.66 -15.28
CA LYS A 423 -24.77 -3.05 -15.59
C LYS A 423 -24.59 -1.72 -14.88
N LEU A 424 -23.55 -1.62 -14.06
CA LEU A 424 -23.25 -0.39 -13.31
C LEU A 424 -22.61 0.72 -14.19
N ASP A 425 -22.19 0.39 -15.41
CA ASP A 425 -21.56 1.33 -16.35
C ASP A 425 -22.54 1.92 -17.39
N THR A 426 -23.79 1.45 -17.41
CA THR A 426 -24.90 2.09 -18.12
C THR A 426 -25.71 2.95 -17.14
N TYR A 427 -26.55 3.86 -17.66
CA TYR A 427 -27.41 4.69 -16.82
C TYR A 427 -28.65 5.20 -17.53
N TRP A 428 -29.68 5.48 -16.73
CA TRP A 428 -30.77 6.38 -17.08
C TRP A 428 -30.34 7.83 -16.84
N HIS A 429 -30.86 8.74 -17.68
CA HIS A 429 -30.79 10.18 -17.45
C HIS A 429 -32.16 10.79 -17.72
N SER A 430 -32.64 11.69 -16.84
CA SER A 430 -33.84 12.49 -17.11
C SER A 430 -33.66 13.34 -18.37
N ASN A 431 -34.72 13.59 -19.13
CA ASN A 431 -34.61 14.34 -20.39
C ASN A 431 -33.97 15.74 -20.21
N TRP A 432 -32.83 15.96 -20.87
CA TRP A 432 -32.04 17.20 -20.82
C TRP A 432 -31.87 17.85 -22.20
N SER A 433 -32.10 17.14 -23.30
CA SER A 433 -31.77 17.58 -24.65
C SER A 433 -32.97 17.79 -25.58
N VAL A 434 -34.04 16.99 -25.45
CA VAL A 434 -35.15 16.99 -26.42
C VAL A 434 -36.39 17.68 -25.88
N GLY A 435 -36.97 18.62 -26.62
CA GLY A 435 -38.22 19.27 -26.21
C GLY A 435 -38.09 20.07 -24.90
N VAL A 436 -39.07 19.99 -24.02
CA VAL A 436 -39.03 20.66 -22.70
C VAL A 436 -38.18 19.83 -21.76
N LYS A 437 -37.09 20.44 -21.26
CA LYS A 437 -36.20 19.85 -20.26
C LYS A 437 -37.00 19.47 -19.01
N ALA A 438 -36.83 18.24 -18.55
CA ALA A 438 -37.56 17.76 -17.39
C ALA A 438 -37.06 18.46 -16.11
N ILE A 439 -37.98 18.66 -15.16
CA ILE A 439 -37.68 19.20 -13.83
C ILE A 439 -38.14 18.22 -12.75
N PHE A 440 -37.56 18.30 -11.57
CA PHE A 440 -37.98 17.49 -10.42
C PHE A 440 -39.47 17.71 -10.04
N PRO A 441 -40.14 16.68 -9.48
CA PRO A 441 -39.63 15.33 -9.25
C PRO A 441 -39.58 14.48 -10.54
N HIS A 442 -38.57 13.60 -10.65
CA HIS A 442 -38.50 12.61 -11.72
C HIS A 442 -38.94 11.26 -11.18
N GLU A 443 -39.81 10.54 -11.89
CA GLU A 443 -40.31 9.24 -11.42
C GLU A 443 -40.25 8.15 -12.48
N PHE A 444 -40.13 6.91 -12.00
CA PHE A 444 -40.38 5.72 -12.81
C PHE A 444 -40.96 4.59 -11.95
N VAL A 445 -41.69 3.70 -12.60
CA VAL A 445 -42.33 2.54 -12.00
C VAL A 445 -41.78 1.28 -12.66
N ILE A 446 -41.34 0.35 -11.83
CA ILE A 446 -40.85 -0.97 -12.25
C ILE A 446 -41.86 -2.03 -11.81
N ASN A 447 -42.21 -2.90 -12.74
CA ASN A 447 -42.99 -4.11 -12.51
C ASN A 447 -42.02 -5.31 -12.43
N MET A 448 -42.01 -6.02 -11.30
CA MET A 448 -41.13 -7.16 -11.05
C MET A 448 -41.67 -8.49 -11.63
N GLY A 449 -42.77 -8.44 -12.38
CA GLY A 449 -43.43 -9.60 -13.01
C GLY A 449 -44.34 -10.37 -12.05
N SER A 450 -43.90 -10.61 -10.80
CA SER A 450 -44.64 -11.34 -9.77
C SER A 450 -44.51 -10.67 -8.39
N VAL A 451 -45.42 -10.99 -7.48
CA VAL A 451 -45.32 -10.52 -6.08
C VAL A 451 -44.11 -11.21 -5.42
N LYS A 452 -43.20 -10.42 -4.86
CA LYS A 452 -42.05 -10.88 -4.08
C LYS A 452 -42.07 -10.21 -2.71
N THR A 453 -41.59 -10.92 -1.69
CA THR A 453 -41.29 -10.35 -0.38
C THR A 453 -39.83 -9.94 -0.37
N VAL A 454 -39.56 -8.68 -0.03
CA VAL A 454 -38.21 -8.09 -0.04
C VAL A 454 -37.93 -7.44 1.31
N ASN A 455 -36.66 -7.37 1.67
CA ASN A 455 -36.12 -6.77 2.87
C ASN A 455 -35.55 -5.37 2.60
N GLY A 456 -35.31 -4.98 1.36
CA GLY A 456 -34.80 -3.64 1.07
C GLY A 456 -34.59 -3.34 -0.42
N LEU A 457 -34.02 -2.16 -0.65
CA LEU A 457 -33.70 -1.60 -1.96
C LEU A 457 -32.17 -1.43 -2.10
N SER A 458 -31.63 -1.77 -3.26
CA SER A 458 -30.27 -1.38 -3.66
C SER A 458 -30.32 -0.32 -4.75
N VAL A 459 -29.39 0.65 -4.68
CA VAL A 459 -29.31 1.76 -5.63
C VAL A 459 -27.84 2.03 -5.96
N SER A 460 -27.51 2.27 -7.23
CA SER A 460 -26.18 2.73 -7.64
C SER A 460 -26.26 3.99 -8.49
N GLN A 461 -25.41 4.96 -8.14
CA GLN A 461 -25.25 6.18 -8.92
C GLN A 461 -24.44 5.91 -10.19
N ARG A 462 -24.57 6.80 -11.18
CA ARG A 462 -23.70 6.83 -12.35
C ARG A 462 -22.23 6.95 -11.94
N VAL A 463 -21.33 6.25 -12.64
CA VAL A 463 -19.88 6.19 -12.39
C VAL A 463 -19.23 7.54 -12.11
N ASN A 464 -19.58 8.59 -12.85
CA ASN A 464 -18.96 9.92 -12.74
C ASN A 464 -19.75 10.91 -11.87
N LEU A 465 -20.81 10.44 -11.18
CA LEU A 465 -21.65 11.22 -10.27
C LEU A 465 -22.34 12.45 -10.87
N GLN A 466 -22.32 12.62 -12.19
CA GLN A 466 -23.05 13.72 -12.82
C GLN A 466 -24.56 13.50 -12.68
N ARG A 467 -25.27 14.52 -12.20
CA ARG A 467 -26.71 14.42 -11.87
C ARG A 467 -27.00 13.34 -10.83
N ALA A 468 -26.05 13.04 -9.95
CA ALA A 468 -26.27 12.13 -8.83
C ALA A 468 -27.48 12.60 -8.00
N ILE A 469 -28.34 11.65 -7.65
CA ILE A 469 -29.59 11.90 -6.95
C ILE A 469 -29.25 12.07 -5.47
N LYS A 470 -29.75 13.14 -4.85
CA LYS A 470 -29.49 13.40 -3.43
C LYS A 470 -30.56 12.78 -2.55
N THR A 471 -31.83 12.90 -2.94
CA THR A 471 -32.96 12.39 -2.17
C THR A 471 -34.00 11.74 -3.06
N PHE A 472 -34.67 10.72 -2.55
CA PHE A 472 -35.75 10.03 -3.28
C PHE A 472 -36.85 9.51 -2.34
N ASP A 473 -38.05 9.36 -2.90
CA ASP A 473 -39.11 8.57 -2.28
C ASP A 473 -39.18 7.18 -2.91
N LEU A 474 -39.47 6.17 -2.08
CA LEU A 474 -39.83 4.84 -2.54
C LEU A 474 -41.28 4.55 -2.20
N TRP A 475 -42.03 4.13 -3.20
CA TRP A 475 -43.41 3.65 -3.05
C TRP A 475 -43.53 2.25 -3.63
N VAL A 476 -44.44 1.44 -3.09
CA VAL A 476 -44.66 0.05 -3.52
C VAL A 476 -46.13 -0.25 -3.77
N SER A 477 -46.41 -1.25 -4.61
CA SER A 477 -47.77 -1.69 -4.93
C SER A 477 -47.82 -3.17 -5.28
N ILE A 478 -48.98 -3.81 -5.07
CA ILE A 478 -49.27 -5.18 -5.53
C ILE A 478 -50.00 -5.17 -6.89
N ASP A 479 -50.82 -4.14 -7.16
CA ASP A 479 -51.69 -4.07 -8.32
C ASP A 479 -51.20 -3.09 -9.42
N GLY A 480 -50.23 -2.23 -9.10
CA GLY A 480 -49.69 -1.22 -10.01
C GLY A 480 -50.57 0.04 -10.11
N ILE A 481 -51.60 0.15 -9.27
CA ILE A 481 -52.56 1.26 -9.24
C ILE A 481 -52.48 1.96 -7.88
N ASN A 482 -52.58 1.19 -6.79
CA ASN A 482 -52.57 1.70 -5.43
C ASN A 482 -51.16 1.59 -4.85
N PHE A 483 -50.49 2.73 -4.71
CA PHE A 483 -49.13 2.81 -4.17
C PHE A 483 -49.12 3.29 -2.72
N THR A 484 -48.30 2.64 -1.90
CA THR A 484 -48.04 3.00 -0.51
C THR A 484 -46.58 3.44 -0.36
N LYS A 485 -46.33 4.60 0.26
CA LYS A 485 -44.98 5.09 0.52
C LYS A 485 -44.29 4.22 1.55
N ILE A 486 -43.07 3.77 1.25
CA ILE A 486 -42.20 3.08 2.21
C ILE A 486 -41.46 4.11 3.04
N ASN A 487 -40.69 4.98 2.39
CA ASN A 487 -39.93 6.01 3.09
C ASN A 487 -39.45 7.13 2.14
N TYR A 488 -38.83 8.14 2.75
CA TYR A 488 -37.95 9.11 2.11
C TYR A 488 -36.50 8.77 2.47
N PHE A 489 -35.61 8.74 1.48
CA PHE A 489 -34.22 8.35 1.66
C PHE A 489 -33.27 9.44 1.17
N ASN A 490 -32.08 9.48 1.78
CA ASN A 490 -30.93 10.22 1.29
C ASN A 490 -29.98 9.23 0.60
N LEU A 491 -29.46 9.59 -0.57
CA LEU A 491 -28.50 8.79 -1.32
C LEU A 491 -27.15 9.50 -1.28
N GLU A 492 -26.09 8.80 -0.91
CA GLU A 492 -24.76 9.38 -0.83
C GLU A 492 -24.23 9.69 -2.24
N ASN A 493 -23.42 10.76 -2.34
CA ASN A 493 -22.78 11.15 -3.60
C ASN A 493 -21.56 10.24 -3.89
N ARG A 494 -21.80 8.94 -4.09
CA ARG A 494 -20.75 7.94 -4.35
C ARG A 494 -21.19 6.90 -5.38
N TYR A 495 -20.21 6.39 -6.12
CA TYR A 495 -20.39 5.27 -7.05
C TYR A 495 -20.39 3.93 -6.29
N GLY A 496 -21.02 2.91 -6.88
CA GLY A 496 -21.20 1.59 -6.25
C GLY A 496 -22.58 1.43 -5.60
N LEU A 497 -22.85 0.22 -5.12
CA LEU A 497 -24.15 -0.10 -4.51
C LEU A 497 -24.29 0.57 -3.13
N GLN A 498 -25.49 1.10 -2.88
CA GLN A 498 -25.97 1.58 -1.60
C GLN A 498 -27.23 0.78 -1.25
N TYR A 499 -27.33 0.33 0.00
CA TYR A 499 -28.40 -0.55 0.47
C TYR A 499 -29.30 0.20 1.46
N PHE A 500 -30.61 0.03 1.30
CA PHE A 500 -31.65 0.64 2.12
C PHE A 500 -32.56 -0.46 2.66
N ASP A 501 -32.24 -0.94 3.86
CA ASP A 501 -33.02 -1.95 4.56
C ASP A 501 -34.38 -1.39 4.99
N PHE A 502 -35.43 -2.19 4.81
CA PHE A 502 -36.76 -1.90 5.33
C PHE A 502 -36.86 -2.36 6.78
N VAL A 503 -37.67 -1.65 7.56
CA VAL A 503 -37.89 -1.98 8.99
C VAL A 503 -38.54 -3.36 9.14
N VAL A 504 -39.40 -3.74 8.19
CA VAL A 504 -40.03 -5.06 8.10
C VAL A 504 -40.06 -5.51 6.63
N PRO A 505 -40.05 -6.82 6.34
CA PRO A 505 -40.19 -7.30 4.98
C PRO A 505 -41.51 -6.83 4.34
N VAL A 506 -41.44 -6.46 3.07
CA VAL A 506 -42.56 -5.91 2.29
C VAL A 506 -42.86 -6.81 1.10
N SER A 507 -44.13 -7.17 0.90
CA SER A 507 -44.59 -7.86 -0.30
C SER A 507 -45.06 -6.87 -1.36
N LEU A 508 -44.44 -6.90 -2.53
CA LEU A 508 -44.77 -6.01 -3.65
C LEU A 508 -44.60 -6.71 -5.01
N LYS A 509 -45.28 -6.18 -6.04
CA LYS A 509 -45.02 -6.50 -7.44
C LYS A 509 -44.48 -5.29 -8.21
N TYR A 510 -44.84 -4.08 -7.77
CA TYR A 510 -44.38 -2.84 -8.37
C TYR A 510 -43.70 -1.98 -7.33
N PHE A 511 -42.69 -1.24 -7.76
CA PHE A 511 -42.17 -0.12 -6.99
C PHE A 511 -42.03 1.11 -7.87
N LYS A 512 -42.30 2.26 -7.28
CA LYS A 512 -42.15 3.58 -7.87
C LYS A 512 -41.01 4.29 -7.14
N PHE A 513 -40.03 4.70 -7.92
CA PHE A 513 -38.91 5.52 -7.46
C PHE A 513 -39.14 6.97 -7.90
N ILE A 514 -39.04 7.91 -6.96
CA ILE A 514 -39.22 9.33 -7.23
C ILE A 514 -37.96 10.07 -6.78
N ALA A 515 -37.11 10.47 -7.73
CA ALA A 515 -35.98 11.34 -7.45
C ALA A 515 -36.49 12.76 -7.16
N ASN A 516 -36.08 13.34 -6.04
CA ASN A 516 -36.58 14.63 -5.56
C ASN A 516 -35.57 15.77 -5.73
N SER A 517 -34.27 15.45 -5.71
CA SER A 517 -33.19 16.44 -5.87
C SER A 517 -31.88 15.79 -6.33
N SER A 518 -30.93 16.60 -6.78
CA SER A 518 -29.58 16.20 -7.18
C SER A 518 -28.51 16.81 -6.26
N TRP A 519 -27.33 16.20 -6.24
CA TRP A 519 -26.19 16.71 -5.48
C TRP A 519 -25.55 17.96 -6.08
N ASP A 520 -25.65 18.12 -7.40
CA ASP A 520 -25.09 19.28 -8.12
C ASP A 520 -26.05 20.47 -8.21
N GLY A 521 -27.27 20.35 -7.66
CA GLY A 521 -28.26 21.42 -7.61
C GLY A 521 -29.00 21.66 -8.93
N GLU A 522 -28.70 20.89 -9.97
CA GLU A 522 -29.34 20.97 -11.28
C GLU A 522 -30.68 20.23 -11.29
N GLN A 523 -31.58 20.59 -12.21
CA GLN A 523 -32.93 20.01 -12.30
C GLN A 523 -33.00 18.57 -12.84
N PHE A 524 -31.87 17.92 -13.08
CA PHE A 524 -31.78 16.61 -13.73
C PHE A 524 -31.37 15.51 -12.74
N ALA A 525 -31.67 14.26 -13.11
CA ALA A 525 -31.26 13.07 -12.38
C ALA A 525 -30.63 12.04 -13.31
N SER A 526 -29.64 11.31 -12.81
CA SER A 526 -29.13 10.08 -13.43
C SER A 526 -29.00 8.97 -12.40
N LEU A 527 -29.18 7.73 -12.87
CA LEU A 527 -29.07 6.54 -12.03
C LEU A 527 -28.52 5.38 -12.87
N ALA A 528 -27.54 4.65 -12.33
CA ALA A 528 -26.97 3.50 -13.01
C ALA A 528 -27.89 2.29 -12.86
N GLU A 529 -28.18 1.90 -11.62
CA GLU A 529 -28.88 0.65 -11.33
C GLU A 529 -29.77 0.77 -10.09
N ILE A 530 -30.86 0.00 -10.06
CA ILE A 530 -31.77 -0.15 -8.93
C ILE A 530 -32.23 -1.60 -8.79
N GLY A 531 -32.25 -2.12 -7.57
CA GLY A 531 -32.60 -3.51 -7.28
C GLY A 531 -33.35 -3.67 -5.96
N MET A 532 -33.76 -4.90 -5.67
CA MET A 532 -34.46 -5.29 -4.43
C MET A 532 -33.84 -6.58 -3.90
N TYR A 533 -33.80 -6.80 -2.60
CA TYR A 533 -33.23 -7.99 -1.95
C TYR A 533 -34.04 -8.42 -0.72
#